data_AF-A0A954LKG3-F1
#
_entry.id   AF-A0A954LKG3-F1
#
_cell.length_a   1.000
_cell.length_b   1.000
_cell.length_c   1.000
_cell.angle_alpha   90.00
_cell.angle_beta   90.00
_cell.angle_gamma   90.00
#
_symmetry.space_group_name_H-M   'P 1'
#
loop_
_entity.id
_entity.type
_entity.pdbx_description
1 polymer ?
#
loop_
_entity_poly.entity_id
_entity_poly.type
_entity_poly.pdbx_seq_one_letter_code
_entity_poly.pdbx_strand_id
1 'polypeptide(L)'
;DLRDAKRTIRWPDESAKKFEKVLLDDGTSPSEAVDRILRQEQIRRVLEQLAPDDQDILWMRHFDGLAYEEIGAVLKITPNAATVRYFRAMKRLKRIWKTLYGGHDES
;
A
#
# COMPACT_ATOMS: atom_id res chain seq x y z
N ASP A 1 -4.38 -13.07 -25.78
CA ASP A 1 -3.16 -12.58 -25.11
C ASP A 1 -3.60 -11.59 -24.04
N LEU A 2 -3.52 -11.96 -22.76
CA LEU A 2 -4.16 -11.24 -21.64
C LEU A 2 -3.14 -10.49 -20.78
N ARG A 3 -2.01 -10.10 -21.37
CA ARG A 3 -0.94 -9.38 -20.68
C ARG A 3 -1.13 -7.85 -20.66
N ASP A 4 -2.24 -7.35 -21.21
CA ASP A 4 -2.49 -5.90 -21.39
C ASP A 4 -3.44 -5.23 -20.39
N ALA A 5 -3.88 -5.94 -19.35
CA ALA A 5 -4.60 -5.28 -18.26
C ALA A 5 -3.60 -4.74 -17.23
N LYS A 6 -2.84 -3.70 -17.60
CA LYS A 6 -2.42 -2.70 -16.60
C LYS A 6 -3.70 -2.07 -16.04
N ARG A 7 -4.40 -2.80 -15.17
CA ARG A 7 -5.44 -2.25 -14.32
C ARG A 7 -4.71 -1.27 -13.44
N THR A 8 -4.66 -0.02 -13.88
CA THR A 8 -4.27 1.10 -13.03
C THR A 8 -5.35 1.13 -11.96
N ILE A 9 -5.12 0.42 -10.87
CA ILE A 9 -5.94 0.55 -9.67
C ILE A 9 -5.85 2.03 -9.33
N ARG A 10 -6.92 2.76 -9.59
CA ARG A 10 -7.01 4.16 -9.21
C ARG A 10 -7.29 4.15 -7.72
N TRP A 11 -6.21 4.15 -6.93
CA TRP A 11 -6.27 4.31 -5.48
C TRP A 11 -7.11 5.54 -5.12
N PRO A 12 -8.23 5.38 -4.39
CA PRO A 12 -8.97 6.51 -3.83
C PRO A 12 -8.08 7.38 -2.95
N ASP A 13 -8.41 8.67 -2.81
CA ASP A 13 -7.69 9.56 -1.89
C ASP A 13 -7.79 9.08 -0.43
N GLU A 14 -8.88 8.39 -0.08
CA GLU A 14 -9.07 7.72 1.21
C GLU A 14 -8.04 6.59 1.46
N SER A 15 -7.44 6.04 0.40
CA SER A 15 -6.48 4.95 0.54
C SER A 15 -5.20 5.40 1.22
N ALA A 16 -4.73 6.58 0.83
CA ALA A 16 -3.55 7.15 1.41
C ALA A 16 -3.70 7.37 2.92
N LYS A 17 -4.88 7.76 3.40
CA LYS A 17 -5.16 7.91 4.85
C LYS A 17 -4.99 6.60 5.63
N LYS A 18 -5.43 5.46 5.07
CA LYS A 18 -5.29 4.16 5.75
C LYS A 18 -3.83 3.72 5.86
N PHE A 19 -3.03 3.99 4.84
CA PHE A 19 -1.60 3.67 4.85
C PHE A 19 -0.73 4.70 5.57
N GLU A 20 -1.21 5.95 5.73
CA GLU A 20 -0.53 7.00 6.51
C GLU A 20 -0.19 6.48 7.90
N LYS A 21 -1.16 5.89 8.61
CA LYS A 21 -0.94 5.29 9.94
C LYS A 21 0.02 4.10 9.94
N VAL A 22 0.12 3.36 8.84
CA VAL A 22 0.96 2.14 8.75
C VAL A 22 2.40 2.48 8.37
N LEU A 23 2.59 3.61 7.68
CA LEU A 23 3.89 4.13 7.25
C LEU A 23 4.52 5.05 8.30
N LEU A 24 3.72 5.85 9.00
CA LEU A 24 4.15 6.88 9.95
C LEU A 24 4.07 6.45 11.42
N ASP A 25 4.36 5.18 11.71
CA ASP A 25 4.43 4.64 13.10
C ASP A 25 5.61 5.25 13.91
N ASP A 26 6.13 6.41 13.48
CA ASP A 26 7.33 7.14 13.94
C ASP A 26 7.02 8.59 14.39
N GLY A 27 5.88 8.80 15.06
CA GLY A 27 5.68 9.98 15.92
C GLY A 27 5.41 11.31 15.21
N THR A 28 5.04 11.30 13.92
CA THR A 28 4.74 12.54 13.21
C THR A 28 3.40 13.14 13.68
N SER A 29 3.48 14.31 14.31
CA SER A 29 2.36 15.13 14.79
C SER A 29 1.36 15.48 13.66
N PRO A 30 0.07 15.74 13.95
CA PRO A 30 -0.93 16.05 12.93
C PRO A 30 -0.60 17.40 12.27
N SER A 31 0.15 17.38 11.16
CA SER A 31 0.43 18.61 10.43
C SER A 31 -0.81 19.16 9.71
N GLU A 32 -0.76 20.44 9.40
CA GLU A 32 -1.76 21.28 8.75
C GLU A 32 -2.35 20.62 7.49
N ALA A 33 -3.59 20.97 7.11
CA ALA A 33 -4.34 20.31 6.03
C ALA A 33 -3.56 20.20 4.70
N VAL A 34 -2.65 21.14 4.43
CA VAL A 34 -1.76 21.14 3.26
C VAL A 34 -0.76 20.00 3.31
N ASP A 35 -0.11 19.78 4.45
CA ASP A 35 0.83 18.68 4.66
C ASP A 35 0.13 17.32 4.58
N ARG A 36 -1.12 17.24 5.03
CA ARG A 36 -1.94 16.02 4.86
C ARG A 36 -2.18 15.71 3.37
N ILE A 37 -2.54 16.70 2.57
CA ILE A 37 -2.77 16.51 1.12
C ILE A 37 -1.47 16.07 0.44
N LEU A 38 -0.35 16.74 0.76
CA LEU A 38 0.95 16.38 0.21
C LEU A 38 1.34 14.95 0.59
N ARG A 39 1.15 14.55 1.86
CA ARG A 39 1.40 13.17 2.29
C ARG A 39 0.50 12.16 1.59
N GLN A 40 -0.77 12.49 1.35
CA GLN A 40 -1.65 11.57 0.64
C GLN A 40 -1.18 11.31 -0.78
N GLU A 41 -0.77 12.36 -1.48
CA GLU A 41 -0.18 12.27 -2.82
C GLU A 41 1.13 11.47 -2.82
N GLN A 42 1.98 11.65 -1.81
CA GLN A 42 3.20 10.84 -1.64
C GLN A 42 2.88 9.35 -1.50
N ILE A 43 1.93 8.99 -0.62
CA ILE A 43 1.55 7.59 -0.38
C ILE A 43 0.98 6.97 -1.66
N ARG A 44 0.17 7.73 -2.39
CA ARG A 44 -0.36 7.29 -3.68
C ARG A 44 0.75 6.95 -4.67
N ARG A 45 1.78 7.80 -4.78
CA ARG A 45 2.95 7.54 -5.65
C ARG A 45 3.74 6.31 -5.25
N VAL A 46 3.80 6.00 -3.95
CA VAL A 46 4.43 4.76 -3.46
C VAL A 46 3.61 3.54 -3.84
N LEU A 47 2.28 3.60 -3.65
CA LEU A 47 1.36 2.51 -4.01
C LEU A 47 1.41 2.21 -5.51
N GLU A 48 1.45 3.26 -6.36
CA GLU A 48 1.54 3.12 -7.82
C GLU A 48 2.86 2.45 -8.29
N GLN A 49 3.91 2.44 -7.46
CA GLN A 49 5.19 1.77 -7.78
C GLN A 49 5.24 0.29 -7.37
N LEU A 50 4.23 -0.20 -6.65
CA LEU A 50 4.16 -1.62 -6.32
C LEU A 50 3.80 -2.46 -7.55
N ALA A 51 4.23 -3.73 -7.53
CA ALA A 51 3.79 -4.69 -8.54
C ALA A 51 2.25 -4.85 -8.48
N PRO A 52 1.56 -5.13 -9.61
CA PRO A 52 0.10 -5.28 -9.62
C PRO A 52 -0.43 -6.26 -8.56
N ASP A 53 0.19 -7.44 -8.44
CA ASP A 53 -0.16 -8.44 -7.42
C ASP A 53 -0.03 -7.94 -5.97
N ASP A 54 0.92 -7.04 -5.71
CA ASP A 54 1.10 -6.42 -4.39
C ASP A 54 0.03 -5.35 -4.16
N GLN A 55 -0.33 -4.60 -5.21
CA GLN A 55 -1.41 -3.61 -5.15
C GLN A 55 -2.77 -4.28 -4.88
N ASP A 56 -3.07 -5.37 -5.60
CA ASP A 56 -4.33 -6.12 -5.47
C ASP A 56 -4.53 -6.63 -4.05
N ILE A 57 -3.50 -7.24 -3.44
CA ILE A 57 -3.63 -7.78 -2.09
C ILE A 57 -3.79 -6.70 -1.03
N LEU A 58 -3.09 -5.59 -1.19
CA LEU A 58 -3.25 -4.42 -0.32
C LEU A 58 -4.64 -3.82 -0.50
N TRP A 59 -5.17 -3.79 -1.73
CA TRP A 59 -6.50 -3.31 -2.02
C TRP A 59 -7.56 -4.14 -1.30
N MET A 60 -7.59 -5.45 -1.57
CA MET A 60 -8.58 -6.35 -0.99
C MET A 60 -8.56 -6.34 0.54
N ARG A 61 -7.37 -6.26 1.13
CA ARG A 61 -7.23 -6.23 2.59
C ARG A 61 -7.73 -4.92 3.20
N HIS A 62 -7.43 -3.77 2.61
CA HIS A 62 -7.68 -2.48 3.23
C HIS A 62 -8.95 -1.76 2.75
N PHE A 63 -9.45 -2.04 1.54
CA PHE A 63 -10.66 -1.41 0.99
C PHE A 63 -11.84 -2.37 1.03
N ASP A 64 -11.64 -3.59 0.52
CA ASP A 64 -12.71 -4.58 0.50
C ASP A 64 -12.89 -5.25 1.88
N GLY A 65 -11.87 -5.16 2.76
CA GLY A 65 -11.94 -5.70 4.12
C GLY A 65 -11.84 -7.22 4.19
N LEU A 66 -11.35 -7.86 3.13
CA LEU A 66 -11.32 -9.30 3.01
C LEU A 66 -10.28 -9.94 3.95
N ALA A 67 -10.66 -11.08 4.54
CA ALA A 67 -9.76 -11.96 5.27
C ALA A 67 -8.78 -12.66 4.31
N TYR A 68 -7.68 -13.21 4.83
CA TYR A 68 -6.66 -13.85 3.98
C TYR A 68 -7.19 -15.10 3.28
N GLU A 69 -8.17 -15.78 3.88
CA GLU A 69 -8.91 -16.89 3.32
C GLU A 69 -9.70 -16.47 2.07
N GLU A 70 -10.42 -15.36 2.16
CA GLU A 70 -11.22 -14.80 1.07
C GLU A 70 -10.32 -14.27 -0.06
N ILE A 71 -9.24 -13.57 0.30
CA ILE A 71 -8.20 -13.13 -0.64
C ILE A 71 -7.58 -14.33 -1.36
N GLY A 72 -7.28 -15.40 -0.63
CA GLY A 72 -6.77 -16.65 -1.20
C GLY A 72 -7.73 -17.24 -2.23
N ALA A 73 -9.03 -17.28 -1.90
CA ALA A 73 -10.06 -17.74 -2.83
C ALA A 73 -10.14 -16.86 -4.09
N VAL A 74 -10.14 -15.53 -3.96
CA VAL A 74 -10.20 -14.57 -5.08
C VAL A 74 -8.98 -14.70 -5.99
N LEU A 75 -7.78 -14.76 -5.41
CA LEU A 75 -6.52 -14.87 -6.15
C LEU A 75 -6.17 -16.30 -6.58
N LYS A 76 -6.99 -17.29 -6.21
CA LYS A 76 -6.72 -18.73 -6.43
C LYS A 76 -5.36 -19.18 -5.88
N ILE A 77 -5.03 -18.72 -4.68
CA ILE A 77 -3.83 -19.10 -3.92
C ILE A 77 -4.23 -19.61 -2.53
N THR A 78 -3.30 -20.23 -1.80
CA THR A 78 -3.58 -20.64 -0.42
C THR A 78 -3.72 -19.42 0.50
N PRO A 79 -4.50 -19.50 1.60
CA PRO A 79 -4.57 -18.42 2.59
C PRO A 79 -3.19 -18.03 3.13
N ASN A 80 -2.31 -19.00 3.33
CA ASN A 80 -0.92 -18.74 3.72
C ASN A 80 -0.14 -17.96 2.65
N ALA A 81 -0.30 -18.30 1.36
CA ALA A 81 0.33 -17.56 0.29
C ALA A 81 -0.19 -16.11 0.19
N ALA A 82 -1.48 -15.89 0.45
CA ALA A 82 -2.06 -14.55 0.58
C ALA A 82 -1.41 -13.78 1.75
N THR A 83 -1.33 -14.37 2.94
CA THR A 83 -0.66 -13.78 4.10
C THR A 83 0.79 -13.38 3.79
N VAL A 84 1.58 -14.30 3.22
CA VAL A 84 2.98 -14.03 2.84
C VAL A 84 3.07 -12.91 1.81
N ARG A 85 2.20 -12.91 0.79
CA ARG A 85 2.17 -11.87 -0.24
C ARG A 85 1.83 -10.51 0.36
N TYR A 86 0.86 -10.44 1.28
CA TYR A 86 0.50 -9.21 1.99
C TYR A 86 1.70 -8.63 2.75
N PHE A 87 2.39 -9.43 3.55
CA PHE A 87 3.55 -8.96 4.30
C PHE A 87 4.70 -8.51 3.39
N ARG A 88 4.91 -9.19 2.25
CA ARG A 88 5.91 -8.78 1.24
C ARG A 88 5.52 -7.45 0.58
N ALA A 89 4.26 -7.28 0.21
CA ALA A 89 3.72 -6.03 -0.34
C ALA A 89 3.91 -4.87 0.65
N MET A 90 3.56 -5.07 1.92
CA MET A 90 3.78 -4.08 2.99
C MET A 90 5.25 -3.73 3.18
N LYS A 91 6.15 -4.72 3.17
CA LYS A 91 7.60 -4.48 3.29
C LYS A 91 8.15 -3.69 2.09
N ARG A 92 7.64 -3.96 0.88
CA ARG A 92 7.99 -3.22 -0.34
C ARG A 92 7.47 -1.79 -0.28
N LEU A 93 6.22 -1.59 0.15
CA LEU A 93 5.62 -0.27 0.35
C LEU A 93 6.51 0.59 1.26
N LYS A 94 6.86 0.08 2.45
CA LYS A 94 7.75 0.77 3.40
C LYS A 94 9.12 1.08 2.81
N ARG A 95 9.70 0.15 2.03
CA ARG A 95 10.98 0.37 1.36
C ARG A 95 10.91 1.49 0.34
N ILE A 96 9.93 1.48 -0.54
CA ILE A 96 9.75 2.50 -1.59
C ILE A 96 9.51 3.86 -0.92
N TRP A 97 8.69 3.91 0.13
CA TRP A 97 8.49 5.12 0.93
C TRP A 97 9.82 5.67 1.47
N LYS A 98 10.63 4.83 2.13
CA LYS A 98 11.95 5.23 2.63
C LYS A 98 12.89 5.68 1.51
N THR A 99 12.85 5.04 0.34
CA THR A 99 13.70 5.43 -0.80
C THR A 99 13.30 6.80 -1.40
N LEU A 100 12.02 7.13 -1.43
CA LEU A 100 11.53 8.36 -2.07
C LEU A 100 11.43 9.55 -1.12
N TYR A 101 11.11 9.28 0.14
CA TYR A 101 10.77 10.30 1.15
C TYR A 101 11.54 10.13 2.46
N GLY A 102 12.32 9.05 2.61
CA GLY A 102 13.23 8.88 3.74
C GLY A 102 14.50 9.71 3.56
N GLY A 103 14.37 11.03 3.66
CA GLY A 103 15.51 11.92 3.88
C GLY A 103 15.79 12.05 5.37
N HIS A 104 16.95 11.54 5.79
CA HIS A 104 17.65 11.77 7.07
C HIS A 104 16.95 11.38 8.37
N ASP A 105 17.09 10.11 8.77
CA ASP A 105 17.14 9.76 10.20
C ASP A 105 18.28 8.75 10.42
N GLU A 106 19.50 9.28 10.33
CA GLU A 106 20.70 8.74 10.98
C GLU A 106 21.41 9.92 11.63
N SER A 107 21.02 10.22 12.86
CA SER A 107 21.89 10.82 13.88
C SER A 107 21.94 9.88 15.07
#